data_AF-A0AA41KCW9-F1
#
_entry.id   AF-A0AA41KCW9-F1
#
_cell.length_a   1.000
_cell.length_b   1.000
_cell.length_c   1.000
_cell.angle_alpha   90.00
_cell.angle_beta   90.00
_cell.angle_gamma   90.00
#
_symmetry.space_group_name_H-M   'P 1'
#
loop_
_entity.id
_entity.type
_entity.pdbx_description
1 polymer ?
#
loop_
_entity_poly.entity_id
_entity_poly.type
_entity_poly.pdbx_seq_one_letter_code
_entity_poly.pdbx_strand_id
1 'polypeptide(L)'
;MASPEQSDEAVQVYIDLWYPDCWEIEITERFDVGILGYGIYMTGSEVATLFTVYADDHESVTEGIEAIRASENVHSVSQMASGFRQVSIPKPGNATRELLVVHDGRTQIGQPLTSRGFVCTGPVDIRGGREYWSLVTNHDRETVRVKLDEVREEMGAEITVRSMKHQSRGTAPTTLPADQFTKRQLEVFQLAREQGYYEYPKETTAGELADELGSTTSTLHEHLHKVEAVLLGRGGLTRLE
;
A
#
# COMPACT_ATOMS: atom_id res chain seq x y z
N MET A 1 13.26 -41.45 -1.65
CA MET A 1 11.90 -40.87 -1.74
C MET A 1 12.08 -39.39 -1.96
N ALA A 2 11.85 -38.92 -3.18
CA ALA A 2 11.92 -37.50 -3.49
C ALA A 2 10.77 -36.79 -2.77
N SER A 3 11.11 -35.79 -1.95
CA SER A 3 10.13 -34.86 -1.39
C SER A 3 9.33 -34.22 -2.53
N PRO A 4 8.01 -34.02 -2.37
CA PRO A 4 7.23 -33.34 -3.39
C PRO A 4 7.82 -31.95 -3.59
N GLU A 5 7.98 -31.56 -4.86
CA GLU A 5 8.43 -30.24 -5.29
C GLU A 5 7.54 -29.17 -4.63
N GLN A 6 7.96 -28.64 -3.49
CA GLN A 6 7.45 -27.36 -3.00
C GLN A 6 7.92 -26.33 -4.01
N SER A 7 7.01 -25.85 -4.86
CA SER A 7 7.34 -24.76 -5.76
C SER A 7 7.80 -23.58 -4.91
N ASP A 8 9.01 -23.10 -5.17
CA ASP A 8 9.67 -21.96 -4.54
C ASP A 8 9.00 -20.63 -4.98
N GLU A 9 7.67 -20.61 -4.99
CA GLU A 9 6.82 -19.54 -5.50
C GLU A 9 6.08 -18.89 -4.33
N ALA A 10 6.39 -17.63 -4.07
CA ALA A 10 5.65 -16.84 -3.09
C ALA A 10 4.27 -16.47 -3.67
N VAL A 11 3.24 -16.53 -2.84
CA VAL A 11 1.90 -16.05 -3.18
C VAL A 11 1.73 -14.67 -2.58
N GLN A 12 1.35 -13.69 -3.41
CA GLN A 12 0.87 -12.39 -2.97
C GLN A 12 -0.65 -12.43 -2.80
N VAL A 13 -1.14 -11.98 -1.65
CA VAL A 13 -2.54 -11.99 -1.28
C VAL A 13 -2.96 -10.58 -0.88
N TYR A 14 -4.06 -10.12 -1.46
CA TYR A 14 -4.72 -8.88 -1.04
C TYR A 14 -6.02 -9.26 -0.35
N ILE A 15 -6.17 -8.83 0.90
CA ILE A 15 -7.35 -9.10 1.70
C ILE A 15 -7.92 -7.79 2.24
N ASP A 16 -9.24 -7.77 2.44
CA ASP A 16 -9.85 -6.82 3.35
C ASP A 16 -10.45 -7.59 4.53
N LEU A 17 -10.44 -6.97 5.71
CA LEU A 17 -10.88 -7.62 6.92
C LEU A 17 -11.53 -6.66 7.91
N TRP A 18 -12.36 -7.24 8.77
CA TRP A 18 -12.94 -6.60 9.95
C TRP A 18 -12.78 -7.55 11.14
N TYR A 19 -12.56 -7.03 12.34
CA TYR A 19 -12.50 -7.79 13.58
C TYR A 19 -12.89 -6.89 14.77
N PRO A 20 -13.45 -7.47 15.85
CA PRO A 20 -13.86 -6.70 17.02
C PRO A 20 -12.68 -6.05 17.75
N ASP A 21 -12.98 -5.04 18.56
CA ASP A 21 -12.04 -4.36 19.48
C ASP A 21 -10.84 -3.66 18.82
N CYS A 22 -10.88 -3.49 17.48
CA CYS A 22 -9.93 -2.69 16.72
C CYS A 22 -10.34 -1.21 16.74
N TRP A 23 -9.55 -0.38 17.42
CA TRP A 23 -9.83 1.05 17.51
C TRP A 23 -9.66 1.75 16.14
N GLU A 24 -8.77 1.27 15.29
CA GLU A 24 -8.56 1.83 13.94
C GLU A 24 -9.83 1.65 13.09
N ILE A 25 -10.43 0.46 13.14
CA ILE A 25 -11.70 0.16 12.49
C ILE A 25 -12.82 1.06 13.06
N GLU A 26 -12.97 1.11 14.38
CA GLU A 26 -14.05 1.89 15.01
C GLU A 26 -14.00 3.37 14.60
N ILE A 27 -12.80 3.96 14.60
CA ILE A 27 -12.62 5.37 14.27
C ILE A 27 -12.91 5.62 12.80
N THR A 28 -12.39 4.80 11.88
CA THR A 28 -12.64 5.00 10.44
C THR A 28 -14.06 4.62 10.01
N GLU A 29 -14.84 3.95 10.85
CA GLU A 29 -16.28 3.74 10.66
C GLU A 29 -17.09 4.98 11.07
N ARG A 30 -16.68 5.64 12.16
CA ARG A 30 -17.42 6.76 12.76
C ARG A 30 -17.06 8.13 12.19
N PHE A 31 -15.83 8.30 11.72
CA PHE A 31 -15.28 9.55 11.23
C PHE A 31 -14.84 9.40 9.78
N ASP A 32 -14.97 10.46 8.99
CA ASP A 32 -14.54 10.48 7.58
C ASP A 32 -13.02 10.66 7.47
N VAL A 33 -12.29 9.68 8.03
CA VAL A 33 -10.83 9.63 8.06
C VAL A 33 -10.35 8.25 7.67
N GLY A 34 -9.23 8.22 6.96
CA GLY A 34 -8.47 7.01 6.72
C GLY A 34 -7.18 7.00 7.53
N ILE A 35 -6.67 5.81 7.82
CA ILE A 35 -5.46 5.58 8.60
C ILE A 35 -4.55 4.65 7.81
N LEU A 36 -3.28 5.03 7.64
CA LEU A 36 -2.24 4.15 7.13
C LEU A 36 -1.35 3.69 8.28
N GLY A 37 -1.37 2.40 8.60
CA GLY A 37 -0.55 1.76 9.63
C GLY A 37 0.78 1.27 9.08
N TYR A 38 1.87 1.67 9.74
CA TYR A 38 3.23 1.48 9.25
C TYR A 38 4.13 0.73 10.22
N GLY A 39 4.02 -0.60 10.22
CA GLY A 39 4.91 -1.46 10.99
C GLY A 39 4.73 -1.29 12.51
N ILE A 40 4.76 -2.42 13.20
CA ILE A 40 4.49 -2.53 14.62
C ILE A 40 5.85 -2.73 15.30
N TYR A 41 6.25 -1.80 16.17
CA TYR A 41 7.35 -2.04 17.11
C TYR A 41 6.75 -2.48 18.43
N MET A 42 6.86 -3.78 18.72
CA MET A 42 6.35 -4.35 19.98
C MET A 42 7.36 -4.16 21.11
N THR A 43 6.89 -3.68 22.25
CA THR A 43 7.62 -3.72 23.53
C THR A 43 6.70 -4.29 24.61
N GLY A 44 6.73 -5.61 24.82
CA GLY A 44 5.87 -6.26 25.80
C GLY A 44 4.41 -6.34 25.34
N SER A 45 3.48 -5.85 26.15
CA SER A 45 2.03 -5.80 25.84
C SER A 45 1.61 -4.56 25.05
N GLU A 46 2.49 -3.57 24.95
CA GLU A 46 2.23 -2.33 24.22
C GLU A 46 2.92 -2.35 22.87
N VAL A 47 2.25 -1.72 21.91
CA VAL A 47 2.74 -1.57 20.55
C VAL A 47 2.86 -0.10 20.23
N ALA A 48 4.03 0.29 19.76
CA ALA A 48 4.23 1.60 19.14
C ALA A 48 4.14 1.45 17.62
N THR A 49 3.10 2.05 17.04
CA THR A 49 2.85 2.04 15.59
C THR A 49 2.90 3.45 15.05
N LEU A 50 3.59 3.61 13.93
CA LEU A 50 3.55 4.85 13.16
C LEU A 50 2.30 4.83 12.28
N PHE A 51 1.49 5.88 12.38
CA PHE A 51 0.30 6.06 11.58
C PHE A 51 0.38 7.33 10.73
N THR A 52 -0.25 7.30 9.57
CA THR A 52 -0.65 8.52 8.86
C THR A 52 -2.17 8.57 8.81
N VAL A 53 -2.75 9.55 9.49
CA VAL A 53 -4.17 9.88 9.36
C VAL A 53 -4.34 10.79 8.17
N TYR A 54 -5.34 10.54 7.33
CA TYR A 54 -5.63 11.32 6.14
C TYR A 54 -7.14 11.54 5.98
N ALA A 55 -7.51 12.69 5.41
CA ALA A 55 -8.88 13.02 5.03
C ALA A 55 -8.88 14.07 3.90
N ASP A 56 -10.06 14.44 3.40
CA ASP A 56 -10.21 15.46 2.36
C ASP A 56 -9.96 16.88 2.87
N ASP A 57 -10.12 17.11 4.17
CA ASP A 57 -9.91 18.40 4.83
C ASP A 57 -9.21 18.27 6.20
N HIS A 58 -8.70 19.40 6.71
CA HIS A 58 -7.96 19.43 7.96
C HIS A 58 -8.83 19.26 9.20
N GLU A 59 -10.10 19.64 9.16
CA GLU A 59 -11.05 19.54 10.27
C GLU A 59 -11.33 18.07 10.57
N SER A 60 -11.65 17.29 9.54
CA SER A 60 -11.83 15.84 9.62
C SER A 60 -10.60 15.13 10.20
N VAL A 61 -9.39 15.49 9.76
CA VAL A 61 -8.14 14.96 10.35
C VAL A 61 -8.02 15.32 11.83
N THR A 62 -8.33 16.55 12.21
CA THR A 62 -8.28 16.98 13.62
C THR A 62 -9.29 16.24 14.47
N GLU A 63 -10.54 16.12 14.03
CA GLU A 63 -11.58 15.35 14.72
C GLU A 63 -11.19 13.88 14.89
N GLY A 64 -10.67 13.26 13.83
CA GLY A 64 -10.17 11.90 13.88
C GLY A 64 -9.03 11.74 14.90
N ILE A 65 -8.07 12.66 14.96
CA ILE A 65 -6.98 12.62 15.94
C ILE A 65 -7.51 12.72 17.37
N GLU A 66 -8.49 13.59 17.63
CA GLU A 66 -9.09 13.71 18.96
C GLU A 66 -9.87 12.43 19.34
N ALA A 67 -10.54 11.80 18.38
CA ALA A 67 -11.15 10.49 18.58
C ALA A 67 -10.12 9.41 18.92
N ILE A 68 -8.97 9.40 18.23
CA ILE A 68 -7.86 8.47 18.52
C ILE A 68 -7.36 8.67 19.94
N ARG A 69 -7.20 9.92 20.38
CA ARG A 69 -6.77 10.24 21.76
C ARG A 69 -7.78 9.80 22.82
N ALA A 70 -9.06 9.75 22.48
CA ALA A 70 -10.14 9.39 23.39
C ALA A 70 -10.40 7.88 23.45
N SER A 71 -9.80 7.08 22.55
CA SER A 71 -9.96 5.63 22.54
C SER A 71 -9.36 4.96 23.77
N GLU A 72 -10.09 4.02 24.36
CA GLU A 72 -9.63 3.25 25.53
C GLU A 72 -8.44 2.32 25.22
N ASN A 73 -8.28 1.95 23.94
CA ASN A 73 -7.20 1.07 23.48
C ASN A 73 -5.93 1.86 23.11
N VAL A 74 -5.95 3.19 23.21
CA VAL A 74 -4.83 4.08 22.88
C VAL A 74 -4.24 4.66 24.16
N HIS A 75 -2.97 4.38 24.42
CA HIS A 75 -2.27 4.86 25.62
C HIS A 75 -1.59 6.21 25.40
N SER A 76 -1.04 6.47 24.21
CA SER A 76 -0.45 7.77 23.90
C SER A 76 -0.44 8.07 22.41
N VAL A 77 -0.52 9.37 22.07
CA VAL A 77 -0.49 9.87 20.69
C VAL A 77 0.47 11.06 20.60
N SER A 78 1.55 10.89 19.85
CA SER A 78 2.54 11.93 19.57
C SER A 78 2.45 12.36 18.10
N GLN A 79 2.18 13.64 17.83
CA GLN A 79 2.22 14.17 16.47
C GLN A 79 3.67 14.32 16.02
N MET A 80 3.99 13.86 14.82
CA MET A 80 5.32 13.97 14.24
C MET A 80 5.39 15.16 13.28
N ALA A 81 6.59 15.72 13.12
CA ALA A 81 6.84 16.72 12.09
C ALA A 81 6.63 16.11 10.70
N SER A 82 6.01 16.88 9.80
CA SER A 82 5.78 16.45 8.42
C SER A 82 7.08 16.05 7.73
N GLY A 83 7.10 14.89 7.06
CA GLY A 83 8.27 14.40 6.33
C GLY A 83 9.28 13.64 7.18
N PHE A 84 8.89 13.19 8.39
CA PHE A 84 9.71 12.28 9.19
C PHE A 84 10.01 10.98 8.43
N ARG A 85 9.06 10.49 7.63
CA ARG A 85 9.31 9.41 6.67
C ARG A 85 9.93 9.96 5.38
N GLN A 86 11.13 9.47 5.04
CA GLN A 86 11.81 9.72 3.77
C GLN A 86 11.12 9.06 2.55
N VAL A 87 10.18 8.14 2.78
CA VAL A 87 9.40 7.48 1.72
C VAL A 87 8.07 8.22 1.54
N SER A 88 7.93 8.94 0.44
CA SER A 88 6.69 9.61 0.03
C SER A 88 5.70 8.57 -0.50
N ILE A 89 4.95 7.95 0.40
CA ILE A 89 3.80 7.12 0.02
C ILE A 89 2.67 8.07 -0.38
N PRO A 90 2.04 7.92 -1.57
CA PRO A 90 0.88 8.72 -1.95
C PRO A 90 -0.20 8.58 -0.88
N LYS A 91 -0.58 9.71 -0.28
CA LYS A 91 -1.60 9.75 0.78
C LYS A 91 -2.95 10.03 0.09
N PRO A 92 -4.01 9.23 0.30
CA PRO A 92 -5.25 9.38 -0.47
C PRO A 92 -5.98 10.72 -0.23
N GLY A 93 -5.76 11.35 0.92
CA GLY A 93 -6.40 12.62 1.30
C GLY A 93 -5.56 13.87 1.04
N ASN A 94 -6.22 15.01 0.90
CA ASN A 94 -5.58 16.32 0.73
C ASN A 94 -4.96 16.85 2.03
N ALA A 95 -5.45 16.38 3.18
CA ALA A 95 -4.92 16.70 4.50
C ALA A 95 -4.38 15.44 5.18
N THR A 96 -3.19 15.53 5.77
CA THR A 96 -2.55 14.38 6.43
C THR A 96 -1.85 14.77 7.72
N ARG A 97 -1.75 13.84 8.67
CA ARG A 97 -0.96 14.00 9.89
C ARG A 97 -0.25 12.70 10.23
N GLU A 98 1.04 12.79 10.54
CA GLU A 98 1.85 11.67 11.01
C GLU A 98 1.77 11.58 12.54
N LEU A 99 1.46 10.38 13.05
CA LEU A 99 1.30 10.11 14.48
C LEU A 99 2.16 8.91 14.86
N LEU A 100 2.87 9.00 15.99
CA LEU A 100 3.33 7.82 16.71
C LEU A 100 2.28 7.51 17.79
N VAL A 101 1.68 6.33 17.70
CA VAL A 101 0.63 5.90 18.63
C VAL A 101 1.11 4.69 19.40
N VAL A 102 1.01 4.74 20.73
CA VAL A 102 1.18 3.57 21.60
C VAL A 102 -0.21 3.06 21.95
N HIS A 103 -0.47 1.79 21.66
CA HIS A 103 -1.77 1.15 21.83
C HIS A 103 -1.63 -0.29 22.30
N ASP A 104 -2.76 -0.90 22.70
CA ASP A 104 -2.79 -2.33 23.03
C ASP A 104 -2.51 -3.16 21.77
N GLY A 105 -1.44 -3.97 21.84
CA GLY A 105 -1.06 -4.87 20.75
C GLY A 105 -1.90 -6.14 20.68
N ARG A 106 -2.62 -6.49 21.76
CA ARG A 106 -3.40 -7.73 21.86
C ARG A 106 -4.66 -7.71 21.03
N THR A 107 -5.20 -6.53 20.74
CA THR A 107 -6.39 -6.39 19.94
C THR A 107 -6.09 -6.51 18.45
N GLN A 108 -4.83 -6.41 18.02
CA GLN A 108 -4.45 -6.29 16.62
C GLN A 108 -4.35 -7.63 15.89
N ILE A 109 -4.86 -7.70 14.66
CA ILE A 109 -4.83 -8.92 13.83
C ILE A 109 -3.45 -9.23 13.21
N GLY A 110 -2.49 -8.31 13.31
CA GLY A 110 -1.16 -8.46 12.72
C GLY A 110 -0.35 -9.65 13.25
N GLN A 111 -0.44 -9.94 14.55
CA GLN A 111 0.28 -11.07 15.16
C GLN A 111 -0.30 -12.44 14.74
N PRO A 112 -1.62 -12.67 14.76
CA PRO A 112 -2.23 -13.88 14.18
C PRO A 112 -1.85 -14.14 12.71
N LEU A 113 -1.75 -13.09 11.89
CA LEU A 113 -1.31 -13.22 10.48
C LEU A 113 0.19 -13.57 10.38
N THR A 114 1.05 -12.85 11.08
CA THR A 114 2.51 -13.05 11.00
C THR A 114 2.96 -14.39 11.57
N SER A 115 2.36 -14.84 12.67
CA SER A 115 2.61 -16.17 13.25
C SER A 115 2.24 -17.33 12.32
N ARG A 116 1.33 -17.10 11.37
CA ARG A 116 0.93 -18.08 10.35
C ARG A 116 1.74 -18.00 9.05
N GLY A 117 2.76 -17.15 8.99
CA GLY A 117 3.67 -17.06 7.84
C GLY A 117 3.25 -16.04 6.78
N PHE A 118 2.37 -15.10 7.11
CA PHE A 118 2.07 -13.94 6.27
C PHE A 118 3.00 -12.77 6.60
N VAL A 119 3.55 -12.13 5.58
CA VAL A 119 4.42 -10.95 5.72
C VAL A 119 3.77 -9.77 5.03
N CYS A 120 3.72 -8.62 5.71
CA CYS A 120 3.19 -7.38 5.14
C CYS A 120 4.18 -6.77 4.15
N THR A 121 3.70 -6.37 2.98
CA THR A 121 4.52 -5.77 1.91
C THR A 121 4.39 -4.25 1.80
N GLY A 122 3.47 -3.65 2.54
CA GLY A 122 3.22 -2.21 2.53
C GLY A 122 2.45 -1.78 3.78
N PRO A 123 2.06 -0.50 3.87
CA PRO A 123 1.12 -0.05 4.89
C PRO A 123 -0.16 -0.88 4.89
N VAL A 124 -0.73 -1.03 6.07
CA VAL A 124 -2.14 -1.39 6.22
C VAL A 124 -2.95 -0.14 5.97
N ASP A 125 -3.89 -0.18 5.04
CA ASP A 125 -4.85 0.90 4.82
C ASP A 125 -6.11 0.58 5.59
N ILE A 126 -6.52 1.45 6.51
CA ILE A 126 -7.73 1.31 7.32
C ILE A 126 -8.66 2.45 6.92
N ARG A 127 -9.85 2.12 6.41
CA ARG A 127 -10.83 3.09 5.95
C ARG A 127 -12.23 2.51 5.92
N GLY A 128 -13.23 3.31 6.27
CA GLY A 128 -14.63 2.91 6.25
C GLY A 128 -14.90 1.67 7.11
N GLY A 129 -14.26 1.58 8.28
CA GLY A 129 -14.44 0.47 9.21
C GLY A 129 -13.84 -0.86 8.76
N ARG A 130 -12.91 -0.89 7.80
CA ARG A 130 -12.23 -2.12 7.39
C ARG A 130 -10.75 -1.89 7.16
N GLU A 131 -9.95 -2.93 7.38
CA GLU A 131 -8.53 -2.92 7.08
C GLU A 131 -8.24 -3.63 5.77
N TYR A 132 -7.30 -3.10 5.01
CA TYR A 132 -6.87 -3.58 3.70
C TYR A 132 -5.39 -3.93 3.76
N TRP A 133 -5.07 -5.20 3.55
CA TRP A 133 -3.73 -5.75 3.73
C TRP A 133 -3.16 -6.28 2.41
N SER A 134 -1.87 -6.01 2.20
CA SER A 134 -1.06 -6.58 1.13
C SER A 134 -0.04 -7.55 1.73
N LEU A 135 -0.32 -8.84 1.62
CA LEU A 135 0.45 -9.92 2.24
C LEU A 135 1.23 -10.71 1.21
N VAL A 136 2.37 -11.26 1.61
CA VAL A 136 3.10 -12.32 0.89
C VAL A 136 3.35 -13.50 1.79
N THR A 137 3.38 -14.70 1.21
CA THR A 137 3.66 -15.94 1.93
C THR A 137 4.25 -16.99 0.99
N ASN A 138 4.99 -17.94 1.53
CA ASN A 138 5.48 -19.11 0.80
C ASN A 138 4.49 -20.29 0.80
N HIS A 139 3.27 -20.08 1.34
CA HIS A 139 2.20 -21.05 1.31
C HIS A 139 1.49 -21.08 -0.05
N ASP A 140 1.05 -22.26 -0.47
CA ASP A 140 0.17 -22.42 -1.63
C ASP A 140 -1.23 -21.83 -1.36
N ARG A 141 -2.02 -21.68 -2.43
CA ARG A 141 -3.35 -21.05 -2.37
C ARG A 141 -4.35 -21.77 -1.45
N GLU A 142 -4.24 -23.08 -1.29
CA GLU A 142 -5.13 -23.86 -0.43
C GLU A 142 -4.74 -23.64 1.03
N THR A 143 -3.45 -23.77 1.34
CA THR A 143 -2.89 -23.50 2.66
C THR A 143 -3.15 -22.06 3.13
N VAL A 144 -3.09 -21.08 2.22
CA VAL A 144 -3.47 -19.69 2.53
C VAL A 144 -4.91 -19.59 3.01
N ARG A 145 -5.86 -20.24 2.33
CA ARG A 145 -7.28 -20.17 2.71
C ARG A 145 -7.51 -20.77 4.09
N VAL A 146 -6.95 -21.95 4.35
CA VAL A 146 -7.04 -22.62 5.66
C VAL A 146 -6.50 -21.72 6.76
N LYS A 147 -5.31 -21.13 6.57
CA LYS A 147 -4.72 -20.22 7.57
C LYS A 147 -5.54 -18.95 7.79
N LEU A 148 -6.14 -18.39 6.74
CA LEU A 148 -7.03 -17.25 6.90
C LEU A 148 -8.33 -17.66 7.61
N ASP A 149 -8.85 -18.86 7.38
CA ASP A 149 -10.03 -19.38 8.10
C ASP A 149 -9.72 -19.57 9.59
N GLU A 150 -8.54 -20.09 9.94
CA GLU A 150 -8.09 -20.17 11.34
C GLU A 150 -8.03 -18.79 12.02
N VAL A 151 -7.57 -17.75 11.30
CA VAL A 151 -7.56 -16.37 11.84
C VAL A 151 -8.97 -15.82 12.00
N ARG A 152 -9.89 -16.14 11.07
CA ARG A 152 -11.32 -15.78 11.22
C ARG A 152 -11.90 -16.36 12.50
N GLU A 153 -11.63 -17.62 12.78
CA GLU A 153 -12.13 -18.30 13.97
C GLU A 153 -11.47 -17.78 15.25
N GLU A 154 -10.14 -17.61 15.28
CA GLU A 154 -9.41 -17.14 16.46
C GLU A 154 -9.81 -15.73 16.88
N MET A 155 -10.00 -14.82 15.92
CA MET A 155 -10.22 -13.40 16.18
C MET A 155 -11.69 -12.98 16.05
N GLY A 156 -12.60 -13.89 15.69
CA GLY A 156 -13.98 -13.53 15.32
C GLY A 156 -14.01 -12.56 14.14
N ALA A 157 -13.07 -12.70 13.20
CA ALA A 157 -12.83 -11.77 12.12
C ALA A 157 -13.60 -12.13 10.84
N GLU A 158 -14.04 -11.12 10.10
CA GLU A 158 -14.54 -11.25 8.74
C GLU A 158 -13.41 -10.96 7.76
N ILE A 159 -12.82 -11.99 7.15
CA ILE A 159 -11.75 -11.81 6.15
C ILE A 159 -12.28 -12.12 4.74
N THR A 160 -12.04 -11.21 3.80
CA THR A 160 -12.37 -11.36 2.38
C THR A 160 -11.09 -11.31 1.55
N VAL A 161 -10.85 -12.34 0.73
CA VAL A 161 -9.73 -12.36 -0.21
C VAL A 161 -10.13 -11.61 -1.48
N ARG A 162 -9.51 -10.44 -1.71
CA ARG A 162 -9.75 -9.63 -2.92
C ARG A 162 -8.99 -10.14 -4.13
N SER A 163 -7.74 -10.54 -3.94
CA SER A 163 -6.96 -11.17 -5.00
C SER A 163 -5.82 -12.03 -4.45
N MET A 164 -5.35 -12.96 -5.27
CA MET A 164 -4.25 -13.85 -4.93
C MET A 164 -3.47 -14.17 -6.21
N LYS A 165 -2.17 -13.85 -6.23
CA LYS A 165 -1.28 -13.97 -7.39
C LYS A 165 -0.05 -14.79 -7.03
N HIS A 166 0.37 -15.69 -7.92
CA HIS A 166 1.69 -16.32 -7.81
C HIS A 166 2.76 -15.31 -8.21
N GLN A 167 3.83 -15.22 -7.42
CA GLN A 167 5.07 -14.59 -7.82
C GLN A 167 5.92 -15.65 -8.51
N SER A 168 5.72 -15.81 -9.82
CA SER A 168 6.65 -16.60 -10.64
C SER A 168 8.04 -15.94 -10.62
N ARG A 169 9.12 -16.73 -10.61
CA ARG A 169 10.52 -16.26 -10.80
C ARG A 169 10.81 -15.71 -12.21
N GLY A 170 9.90 -14.90 -12.76
CA GLY A 170 10.02 -14.26 -14.06
C GLY A 170 9.55 -12.82 -13.96
N THR A 171 10.52 -11.89 -14.02
CA THR A 171 10.36 -10.42 -14.05
C THR A 171 9.55 -9.83 -12.90
N ALA A 172 10.20 -8.95 -12.11
CA ALA A 172 9.51 -8.08 -11.16
C ALA A 172 8.20 -7.56 -11.79
N PRO A 173 7.06 -7.61 -11.10
CA PRO A 173 5.87 -6.98 -11.63
C PRO A 173 6.20 -5.50 -11.81
N THR A 174 6.37 -5.08 -13.06
CA THR A 174 6.25 -3.69 -13.51
C THR A 174 4.79 -3.27 -13.38
N THR A 175 4.25 -3.39 -12.15
CA THR A 175 3.20 -2.47 -11.72
C THR A 175 3.86 -1.12 -11.73
N LEU A 176 3.68 -0.40 -12.85
CA LEU A 176 3.89 1.02 -12.91
C LEU A 176 3.25 1.61 -11.65
N PRO A 177 3.93 2.52 -10.94
CA PRO A 177 3.31 3.28 -9.88
C PRO A 177 2.28 4.23 -10.52
N ALA A 178 1.16 3.66 -10.98
CA ALA A 178 0.07 4.36 -11.65
C ALA A 178 -0.55 5.42 -10.73
N ASP A 179 -0.38 5.23 -9.41
CA ASP A 179 -0.70 6.14 -8.33
C ASP A 179 0.24 7.36 -8.23
N GLN A 180 1.42 7.32 -8.86
CA GLN A 180 2.37 8.45 -8.92
C GLN A 180 2.23 9.29 -10.20
N PHE A 181 1.33 8.90 -11.11
CA PHE A 181 1.08 9.60 -12.37
C PHE A 181 -0.28 10.27 -12.37
N THR A 182 -0.33 11.51 -12.85
CA THR A 182 -1.61 12.11 -13.25
C THR A 182 -2.27 11.23 -14.31
N LYS A 183 -3.60 11.25 -14.39
CA LYS A 183 -4.36 10.52 -15.42
C LYS A 183 -3.80 10.76 -16.83
N ARG A 184 -3.40 12.00 -17.13
CA ARG A 184 -2.82 12.36 -18.43
C ARG A 184 -1.43 11.78 -18.65
N GLN A 185 -0.57 11.76 -17.64
CA GLN A 185 0.76 11.13 -17.71
C GLN A 185 0.65 9.62 -17.92
N LEU A 186 -0.28 8.97 -17.22
CA LEU A 186 -0.52 7.54 -17.35
C LEU A 186 -1.09 7.19 -18.73
N GLU A 187 -2.06 7.96 -19.21
CA GLU A 187 -2.65 7.81 -20.55
C GLU A 187 -1.59 7.96 -21.65
N VAL A 188 -0.77 9.02 -21.58
CA VAL A 188 0.32 9.27 -22.55
C VAL A 188 1.35 8.14 -22.54
N PHE A 189 1.75 7.67 -21.35
CA PHE A 189 2.74 6.60 -21.21
C PHE A 189 2.20 5.24 -21.66
N GLN A 190 0.94 4.92 -21.33
CA GLN A 190 0.29 3.69 -21.76
C GLN A 190 0.18 3.64 -23.28
N LEU A 191 -0.28 4.72 -23.91
CA LEU A 191 -0.37 4.82 -25.35
C LEU A 191 1.01 4.68 -26.01
N ALA A 192 2.02 5.37 -25.48
CA ALA A 192 3.39 5.25 -25.99
C ALA A 192 3.93 3.81 -25.91
N ARG A 193 3.63 3.09 -24.83
CA ARG A 193 4.02 1.68 -24.68
C ARG A 193 3.24 0.77 -25.63
N GLU A 194 1.94 0.98 -25.77
CA GLU A 194 1.06 0.16 -26.62
C GLU A 194 1.38 0.34 -28.11
N GLN A 195 1.79 1.54 -28.53
CA GLN A 195 2.17 1.86 -29.91
C GLN A 195 3.67 1.61 -30.19
N GLY A 196 4.40 0.97 -29.28
CA GLY A 196 5.79 0.56 -29.49
C GLY A 196 6.81 1.72 -29.55
N TYR A 197 6.56 2.83 -28.86
CA TYR A 197 7.48 3.99 -28.78
C TYR A 197 8.82 3.65 -28.10
N TYR A 198 8.77 2.72 -27.16
CA TYR A 198 9.90 2.25 -26.37
C TYR A 198 10.55 0.98 -26.93
N GLU A 199 9.99 0.41 -28.00
CA GLU A 199 10.51 -0.80 -28.63
C GLU A 199 11.74 -0.52 -29.51
N TYR A 200 12.51 -1.57 -29.79
CA TYR A 200 13.59 -1.50 -30.76
C TYR A 200 13.46 -2.63 -31.80
N PRO A 201 13.23 -2.30 -33.09
CA PRO A 201 13.05 -0.95 -33.65
C PRO A 201 11.74 -0.29 -33.17
N LYS A 202 11.73 1.05 -33.09
CA LYS A 202 10.54 1.80 -32.68
C LYS A 202 9.42 1.62 -33.70
N GLU A 203 8.22 1.30 -33.20
CA GLU A 203 7.02 1.13 -34.05
C GLU A 203 6.24 2.45 -34.22
N THR A 204 6.46 3.43 -33.34
CA THR A 204 5.89 4.78 -33.44
C THR A 204 6.89 5.86 -33.05
N THR A 205 6.62 7.10 -33.47
CA THR A 205 7.38 8.30 -33.14
C THR A 205 6.62 9.20 -32.15
N ALA A 206 7.36 10.08 -31.46
CA ALA A 206 6.75 11.09 -30.59
C ALA A 206 5.87 12.09 -31.37
N GLY A 207 6.10 12.25 -32.68
CA GLY A 207 5.24 13.08 -33.53
C GLY A 207 3.86 12.44 -33.72
N GLU A 208 3.85 11.17 -34.14
CA GLU A 208 2.62 10.41 -34.39
C GLU A 208 1.76 10.29 -33.13
N LEU A 209 2.38 10.02 -31.97
CA LEU A 209 1.69 10.00 -30.68
C LEU A 209 1.13 11.36 -30.27
N ALA A 210 1.84 12.45 -30.57
CA ALA A 210 1.38 13.80 -30.26
C ALA A 210 0.17 14.19 -31.11
N ASP A 211 0.21 13.85 -32.41
CA ASP A 211 -0.91 14.05 -33.34
C ASP A 211 -2.14 13.25 -32.91
N GLU A 212 -1.97 11.98 -32.50
CA GLU A 212 -3.04 11.12 -32.00
C GLU A 212 -3.70 11.66 -30.72
N LEU A 213 -2.91 12.27 -29.83
CA LEU A 213 -3.37 12.83 -28.56
C LEU A 213 -3.84 14.29 -28.64
N GLY A 214 -3.84 14.90 -29.84
CA GLY A 214 -4.18 16.31 -30.05
C GLY A 214 -3.28 17.29 -29.29
N SER A 215 -1.99 16.94 -29.16
CA SER A 215 -1.01 17.63 -28.31
C SER A 215 0.24 18.01 -29.11
N THR A 216 1.10 18.87 -28.57
CA THR A 216 2.42 19.11 -29.16
C THR A 216 3.41 18.02 -28.77
N THR A 217 4.42 17.76 -29.61
CA THR A 217 5.52 16.83 -29.28
C THR A 217 6.27 17.24 -28.01
N SER A 218 6.37 18.56 -27.75
CA SER A 218 6.98 19.08 -26.52
C SER A 218 6.19 18.68 -25.27
N THR A 219 4.87 18.81 -25.31
CA THR A 219 3.97 18.41 -24.21
C THR A 219 3.98 16.89 -24.01
N LEU A 220 4.04 16.10 -25.09
CA LEU A 220 4.20 14.65 -25.01
C LEU A 220 5.49 14.28 -24.28
N HIS A 221 6.63 14.83 -24.71
CA HIS A 221 7.92 14.59 -24.04
C HIS A 221 7.93 15.04 -22.58
N GLU A 222 7.27 16.14 -22.24
CA GLU A 222 7.15 16.56 -20.84
C GLU A 222 6.41 15.52 -19.99
N HIS A 223 5.30 14.97 -20.50
CA HIS A 223 4.57 13.90 -19.83
C HIS A 223 5.41 12.62 -19.70
N LEU A 224 6.08 12.19 -20.77
CA LEU A 224 6.94 11.01 -20.75
C LEU A 224 8.14 11.18 -19.81
N HIS A 225 8.82 12.33 -19.85
CA HIS A 225 9.95 12.61 -18.94
C HIS A 225 9.54 12.61 -17.47
N LYS A 226 8.35 13.15 -17.14
CA LYS A 226 7.84 13.12 -15.76
C LYS A 226 7.57 11.68 -15.31
N VAL A 227 7.04 10.84 -16.21
CA VAL A 227 6.83 9.42 -15.94
C VAL A 227 8.17 8.68 -15.78
N GLU A 228 9.09 8.86 -16.72
CA GLU A 228 10.43 8.25 -16.71
C GLU A 228 11.24 8.65 -15.48
N ALA A 229 11.18 9.91 -15.04
CA ALA A 229 11.90 10.38 -13.85
C ALA A 229 11.42 9.70 -12.56
N VAL A 230 10.14 9.33 -12.50
CA VAL A 230 9.60 8.54 -11.39
C VAL A 230 10.03 7.08 -11.52
N LEU A 231 9.95 6.50 -12.73
CA LEU A 231 10.32 5.10 -12.97
C LEU A 231 11.81 4.83 -12.76
N LEU A 232 12.67 5.79 -13.12
CA LEU A 232 14.13 5.70 -12.96
C LEU A 232 14.59 6.12 -11.55
N GLY A 233 13.67 6.60 -10.70
CA GLY A 233 13.95 7.15 -9.39
C GLY A 233 14.61 8.53 -9.45
N ARG A 234 14.20 9.44 -8.55
CA ARG A 234 14.94 10.69 -8.27
C ARG A 234 16.24 10.37 -7.52
N GLY A 235 17.17 9.76 -8.23
CA GLY A 235 18.48 9.35 -7.76
C GLY A 235 19.29 8.98 -9.00
N GLY A 236 19.62 10.00 -9.79
CA GLY A 236 20.49 9.83 -10.93
C GLY A 236 21.75 9.09 -10.50
N LEU A 237 22.16 8.14 -11.34
CA LEU A 237 23.54 7.73 -11.59
C LEU A 237 24.53 8.61 -10.80
N THR A 238 24.87 8.20 -9.58
CA THR A 238 26.10 8.67 -8.94
C THR A 238 27.22 8.22 -9.85
N ARG A 239 27.79 9.20 -10.56
CA ARG A 239 28.98 9.06 -11.40
C ARG A 239 30.05 8.40 -10.53
N LEU A 240 30.47 7.21 -10.93
CA LEU A 240 31.68 6.60 -10.38
C LEU A 240 32.86 7.46 -10.85
N GLU A 241 33.46 8.19 -9.92
CA GLU A 241 34.86 8.64 -10.01
C GLU A 241 35.70 7.82 -9.04
#